data_AF-A0A8C8BGS7-F1
#
_entry.id   AF-A0A8C8BGS7-F1
#
_cell.length_a   1.000
_cell.length_b   1.000
_cell.length_c   1.000
_cell.angle_alpha   90.00
_cell.angle_beta   90.00
_cell.angle_gamma   90.00
#
_symmetry.space_group_name_H-M   'P 1'
#
loop_
_entity.id
_entity.type
_entity.pdbx_description
1 polymer ?
#
loop_
_entity_poly.entity_id
_entity_poly.type
_entity_poly.pdbx_seq_one_letter_code
_entity_poly.pdbx_strand_id
1 'polypeptide(L)'
;VCLIPKSAHGTNPASAQMAGMKIQPIEVDKNGSIDISHLKAMVDKHKENLAAIMITYPSTNGVFEEEIGDVCDLIHKHGGQVYLDGANMNAQVGLCRPGDYGSDVSHLNLHKTFCIPHGGGGPGMGPIGVKKHLAPYLPTHPVIKIQPNKDACSLGTVSAAPWGSSAILPISWVYIKTMGAKGLKHASEIAILNANYMAKRLEKHYKILFRGARGYVAHEFILDTRAFKKTANIEAVDLAKRLQDYGFHAPTMSWPVAGTLMIEPTESEDKAELDRFCDAMISIRQEIADIEEGRMDPQINPLKMSPHTLNCVTSSKWDRPYSREVAAFPLPFVKPETKFWPTIARIDDIYGDQHLVCTCPPMEAYESPFSEQKRASS
;
A
#
# COMPACT_ATOMS: atom_id res chain seq x y z
N VAL A 1 5.92 -0.22 -27.51
CA VAL A 1 6.41 -1.03 -26.37
C VAL A 1 6.42 -0.16 -25.13
N CYS A 2 5.90 -0.68 -24.01
CA CYS A 2 5.90 0.00 -22.70
C CYS A 2 6.87 -0.72 -21.76
N LEU A 3 7.89 -0.02 -21.27
CA LEU A 3 8.84 -0.53 -20.30
C LEU A 3 8.27 -0.35 -18.89
N ILE A 4 8.25 -1.41 -18.08
CA ILE A 4 7.65 -1.38 -16.74
C ILE A 4 8.56 -2.12 -15.75
N PRO A 5 9.15 -1.43 -14.74
CA PRO A 5 9.87 -2.10 -13.66
C PRO A 5 9.01 -3.12 -12.92
N LYS A 6 9.58 -4.27 -12.55
CA LYS A 6 8.85 -5.33 -11.81
C LYS A 6 8.32 -4.86 -10.45
N SER A 7 8.89 -3.80 -9.89
CA SER A 7 8.41 -3.17 -8.66
C SER A 7 7.14 -2.35 -8.84
N ALA A 8 6.77 -1.95 -10.07
CA ALA A 8 5.62 -1.10 -10.32
C ALA A 8 4.30 -1.72 -9.79
N HIS A 9 3.35 -0.85 -9.43
CA HIS A 9 2.01 -1.29 -9.01
C HIS A 9 1.33 -2.10 -10.12
N GLY A 10 0.54 -3.11 -9.74
CA GLY A 10 -0.09 -4.04 -10.68
C GLY A 10 -1.05 -3.36 -11.69
N THR A 11 -1.53 -2.16 -11.36
CA THR A 11 -2.30 -1.32 -12.30
C THR A 11 -1.47 -0.89 -13.50
N ASN A 12 -0.15 -0.74 -13.38
CA ASN A 12 0.67 -0.20 -14.46
C ASN A 12 0.70 -1.16 -15.67
N PRO A 13 1.08 -2.45 -15.51
CA PRO A 13 0.96 -3.40 -16.62
C PRO A 13 -0.48 -3.63 -17.06
N ALA A 14 -1.47 -3.65 -16.14
CA ALA A 14 -2.87 -3.81 -16.51
C ALA A 14 -3.39 -2.65 -17.40
N SER A 15 -3.07 -1.41 -17.06
CA SER A 15 -3.41 -0.21 -17.82
C SER A 15 -2.67 -0.15 -19.16
N ALA A 16 -1.39 -0.53 -19.20
CA ALA A 16 -0.64 -0.62 -20.45
C ALA A 16 -1.27 -1.66 -21.40
N GLN A 17 -1.67 -2.83 -20.89
CA GLN A 17 -2.37 -3.86 -21.66
C GLN A 17 -3.72 -3.34 -22.17
N MET A 18 -4.51 -2.68 -21.32
CA MET A 18 -5.80 -2.08 -21.70
C MET A 18 -5.64 -1.02 -22.80
N ALA A 19 -4.55 -0.25 -22.76
CA ALA A 19 -4.19 0.71 -23.79
C ALA A 19 -3.60 0.08 -25.08
N GLY A 20 -3.56 -1.25 -25.18
CA GLY A 20 -3.05 -1.98 -26.35
C GLY A 20 -1.53 -1.95 -26.49
N MET A 21 -0.78 -1.61 -25.45
CA MET A 21 0.68 -1.59 -25.49
C MET A 21 1.28 -2.98 -25.25
N LYS A 22 2.36 -3.30 -25.96
CA LYS A 22 3.21 -4.46 -25.66
C LYS A 22 4.11 -4.17 -24.45
N ILE A 23 3.93 -4.91 -23.36
CA ILE A 23 4.67 -4.75 -22.10
C ILE A 23 6.03 -5.44 -22.18
N GLN A 24 7.08 -4.73 -21.75
CA GLN A 24 8.42 -5.28 -21.54
C GLN A 24 8.81 -5.03 -20.08
N PRO A 25 8.86 -6.08 -19.23
CA PRO A 25 9.33 -5.95 -17.86
C PRO A 25 10.78 -5.45 -17.80
N ILE A 26 11.09 -4.62 -16.81
CA ILE A 26 12.43 -4.19 -16.44
C ILE A 26 12.77 -4.79 -15.07
N GLU A 27 13.94 -5.43 -14.96
CA GLU A 27 14.43 -5.98 -13.71
C GLU A 27 14.69 -4.91 -12.66
N VAL A 28 14.68 -5.34 -11.40
CA VAL A 28 14.99 -4.52 -10.23
C VAL A 28 16.25 -5.12 -9.60
N ASP A 29 17.19 -4.28 -9.21
CA ASP A 29 18.44 -4.70 -8.61
C ASP A 29 18.24 -5.20 -7.15
N LYS A 30 19.32 -5.67 -6.54
CA LYS A 30 19.31 -6.16 -5.15
C LYS A 30 18.99 -5.08 -4.10
N ASN A 31 19.13 -3.80 -4.45
CA ASN A 31 18.84 -2.66 -3.58
C ASN A 31 17.39 -2.18 -3.72
N GLY A 32 16.61 -2.81 -4.61
CA GLY A 32 15.22 -2.46 -4.85
C GLY A 32 15.05 -1.33 -5.88
N SER A 33 16.13 -0.96 -6.57
CA SER A 33 16.17 0.09 -7.59
C SER A 33 16.00 -0.49 -9.00
N ILE A 34 15.62 0.33 -9.97
CA ILE A 34 15.60 -0.08 -11.39
C ILE A 34 17.00 -0.59 -11.80
N ASP A 35 17.09 -1.78 -12.39
CA ASP A 35 18.35 -2.26 -12.96
C ASP A 35 18.66 -1.45 -14.24
N ILE A 36 19.55 -0.46 -14.11
CA ILE A 36 19.94 0.44 -15.20
C ILE A 36 20.62 -0.31 -16.35
N SER A 37 21.33 -1.41 -16.08
CA SER A 37 21.98 -2.20 -17.12
C SER A 37 20.93 -2.95 -17.94
N HIS A 38 19.98 -3.60 -17.28
CA HIS A 38 18.86 -4.25 -17.93
C HIS A 38 17.95 -3.24 -18.66
N LEU A 39 17.70 -2.07 -18.07
CA LEU A 39 16.97 -0.99 -18.71
C LEU A 39 17.63 -0.56 -20.01
N LYS A 40 18.94 -0.26 -20.01
CA LYS A 40 19.70 0.11 -21.22
C LYS A 40 19.59 -0.97 -22.31
N ALA A 41 19.73 -2.24 -21.93
CA ALA A 41 19.58 -3.36 -22.86
C ALA A 41 18.17 -3.44 -23.46
N MET A 42 17.11 -3.22 -22.66
CA MET A 42 15.73 -3.24 -23.16
C MET A 42 15.38 -2.01 -23.99
N VAL A 43 15.94 -0.84 -23.67
CA VAL A 43 15.82 0.36 -24.50
C VAL A 43 16.47 0.14 -25.86
N ASP A 44 17.71 -0.38 -25.92
CA ASP A 44 18.38 -0.64 -27.20
C ASP A 44 17.61 -1.68 -28.04
N LYS A 45 17.12 -2.75 -27.41
CA LYS A 45 16.31 -3.80 -28.06
C LYS A 45 15.02 -3.25 -28.67
N HIS A 46 14.38 -2.27 -28.04
CA HIS A 46 13.05 -1.80 -28.41
C HIS A 46 13.03 -0.36 -28.95
N LYS A 47 14.18 0.28 -29.18
CA LYS A 47 14.30 1.71 -29.54
C LYS A 47 13.44 2.15 -30.73
N GLU A 48 13.28 1.31 -31.75
CA GLU A 48 12.46 1.63 -32.93
C GLU A 48 10.95 1.58 -32.65
N ASN A 49 10.54 0.91 -31.58
CA ASN A 49 9.14 0.67 -31.21
C ASN A 49 8.84 1.12 -29.77
N LEU A 50 9.71 1.92 -29.16
CA LEU A 50 9.59 2.37 -27.77
C LEU A 50 8.51 3.45 -27.68
N ALA A 51 7.47 3.20 -26.89
CA ALA A 51 6.37 4.13 -26.71
C ALA A 51 6.48 4.88 -25.38
N ALA A 52 6.70 4.14 -24.30
CA ALA A 52 6.79 4.73 -22.97
C ALA A 52 7.59 3.90 -21.97
N ILE A 53 7.97 4.54 -20.86
CA ILE A 53 8.25 3.88 -19.59
C ILE A 53 7.16 4.26 -18.58
N MET A 54 6.79 3.34 -17.69
CA MET A 54 6.00 3.65 -16.50
C MET A 54 6.87 3.50 -15.25
N ILE A 55 7.19 4.61 -14.59
CA ILE A 55 7.98 4.66 -13.35
C ILE A 55 7.10 5.11 -12.19
N THR A 56 7.47 4.75 -10.96
CA THR A 56 6.87 5.29 -9.72
C THR A 56 7.99 5.99 -8.95
N TYR A 57 7.77 7.22 -8.50
CA TYR A 57 8.78 7.99 -7.76
C TYR A 57 8.17 8.65 -6.50
N PRO A 58 8.79 8.50 -5.31
CA PRO A 58 9.74 7.42 -4.98
C PRO A 58 9.16 6.05 -5.34
N SER A 59 10.03 5.05 -5.53
CA SER A 59 9.61 3.71 -5.93
C SER A 59 8.61 3.11 -4.93
N THR A 60 7.88 2.07 -5.36
CA THR A 60 6.98 1.27 -4.50
C THR A 60 7.70 0.56 -3.36
N ASN A 61 9.04 0.54 -3.38
CA ASN A 61 9.87 0.06 -2.28
C ASN A 61 10.10 1.13 -1.20
N GLY A 62 9.55 2.34 -1.37
CA GLY A 62 9.74 3.46 -0.44
C GLY A 62 11.11 4.12 -0.54
N VAL A 63 11.76 4.06 -1.71
CA VAL A 63 13.12 4.58 -1.91
C VAL A 63 13.17 5.57 -3.08
N PHE A 64 13.88 6.69 -2.88
CA PHE A 64 14.23 7.62 -3.94
C PHE A 64 15.38 7.07 -4.78
N GLU A 65 15.13 6.89 -6.08
CA GLU A 65 16.17 6.59 -7.07
C GLU A 65 17.08 7.82 -7.26
N GLU A 66 18.39 7.61 -7.26
CA GLU A 66 19.39 8.69 -7.44
C GLU A 66 19.48 9.14 -8.91
N GLU A 67 19.25 8.24 -9.87
CA GLU A 67 19.44 8.47 -11.32
C GLU A 67 18.10 8.65 -12.08
N ILE A 68 17.03 9.10 -11.42
CA ILE A 68 15.70 9.17 -12.06
C ILE A 68 15.65 10.10 -13.28
N GLY A 69 16.43 11.19 -13.25
CA GLY A 69 16.56 12.11 -14.39
C GLY A 69 17.22 11.43 -15.59
N ASP A 70 18.29 10.66 -15.35
CA ASP A 70 19.00 9.93 -16.40
C ASP A 70 18.11 8.84 -17.03
N VAL A 71 17.22 8.24 -16.24
CA VAL A 71 16.19 7.31 -16.75
C VAL A 71 15.23 8.03 -17.70
N CYS A 72 14.74 9.21 -17.35
CA CYS A 72 13.87 10.00 -18.23
C CYS A 72 14.59 10.37 -19.54
N ASP A 73 15.81 10.91 -19.42
CA ASP A 73 16.63 11.32 -20.57
C ASP A 73 16.92 10.14 -21.51
N LEU A 74 17.21 8.95 -20.97
CA LEU A 74 17.44 7.74 -21.75
C LEU A 74 16.21 7.37 -22.61
N ILE A 75 15.01 7.49 -22.04
CA ILE A 75 13.76 7.15 -22.74
C ILE A 75 13.45 8.20 -23.80
N HIS A 76 13.58 9.49 -23.48
CA HIS A 76 13.38 10.59 -24.43
C HIS A 76 14.35 10.51 -25.61
N LYS A 77 15.63 10.18 -25.36
CA LYS A 77 16.65 10.02 -26.40
C LYS A 77 16.28 8.96 -27.45
N HIS A 78 15.44 7.99 -27.08
CA HIS A 78 14.98 6.91 -27.97
C HIS A 78 13.51 7.08 -28.37
N GLY A 79 12.96 8.30 -28.29
CA GLY A 79 11.62 8.64 -28.81
C GLY A 79 10.44 8.20 -27.94
N GLY A 80 10.69 7.64 -26.75
CA GLY A 80 9.64 7.28 -25.80
C GLY A 80 9.12 8.46 -24.98
N GLN A 81 7.98 8.28 -24.33
CA GLN A 81 7.42 9.18 -23.31
C GLN A 81 7.58 8.62 -21.90
N VAL A 82 7.62 9.49 -20.90
CA VAL A 82 7.75 9.10 -19.50
C VAL A 82 6.42 9.29 -18.78
N TYR A 83 5.79 8.18 -18.42
CA TYR A 83 4.68 8.15 -17.48
C TYR A 83 5.22 7.94 -16.07
N LEU A 84 4.91 8.88 -15.17
CA LEU A 84 5.22 8.73 -13.75
C LEU A 84 3.95 8.54 -12.94
N ASP A 85 3.83 7.37 -12.33
CA ASP A 85 2.81 7.04 -11.35
C ASP A 85 2.96 7.93 -10.11
N GLY A 86 1.98 8.80 -9.89
CA GLY A 86 1.97 9.78 -8.82
C GLY A 86 1.29 9.30 -7.54
N ALA A 87 1.05 8.00 -7.36
CA ALA A 87 0.47 7.46 -6.12
C ALA A 87 1.32 7.74 -4.87
N ASN A 88 2.62 7.99 -5.07
CA ASN A 88 3.62 8.27 -4.02
C ASN A 88 3.98 9.77 -3.92
N MET A 89 3.11 10.65 -4.45
CA MET A 89 3.34 12.10 -4.42
C MET A 89 3.39 12.69 -3.01
N ASN A 90 2.91 11.99 -1.98
CA ASN A 90 3.00 12.49 -0.60
C ASN A 90 4.46 12.68 -0.13
N ALA A 91 5.42 11.99 -0.76
CA ALA A 91 6.85 12.19 -0.53
C ALA A 91 7.47 13.32 -1.40
N GLN A 92 6.69 13.99 -2.24
CA GLN A 92 7.21 14.95 -3.23
C GLN A 92 6.65 16.37 -3.09
N VAL A 93 5.39 16.53 -2.66
CA VAL A 93 4.70 17.83 -2.69
C VAL A 93 5.53 18.90 -1.94
N GLY A 94 5.90 19.97 -2.66
CA GLY A 94 6.70 21.07 -2.10
C GLY A 94 8.21 20.79 -1.97
N LEU A 95 8.68 19.58 -2.35
CA LEU A 95 10.08 19.15 -2.32
C LEU A 95 10.66 18.98 -3.72
N CYS A 96 9.97 18.26 -4.60
CA CYS A 96 10.33 18.05 -5.99
C CYS A 96 9.07 17.92 -6.86
N ARG A 97 9.21 17.97 -8.19
CA ARG A 97 8.08 17.93 -9.12
C ARG A 97 8.38 16.99 -10.29
N PRO A 98 7.52 16.01 -10.62
CA PRO A 98 7.67 15.11 -11.77
C PRO A 98 8.11 15.79 -13.06
N GLY A 99 7.48 16.91 -13.39
CA GLY A 99 7.79 17.63 -14.62
C GLY A 99 9.17 18.28 -14.66
N ASP A 100 9.84 18.49 -13.52
CA ASP A 100 11.15 19.15 -13.49
C ASP A 100 12.30 18.17 -13.78
N TYR A 101 12.09 16.87 -13.52
CA TYR A 101 13.08 15.82 -13.71
C TYR A 101 12.72 14.85 -14.86
N GLY A 102 11.86 15.30 -15.79
CA GLY A 102 11.66 14.62 -17.08
C GLY A 102 10.37 13.83 -17.26
N SER A 103 9.43 13.82 -16.29
CA SER A 103 8.12 13.20 -16.52
C SER A 103 7.27 14.02 -17.50
N ASP A 104 6.61 13.32 -18.44
CA ASP A 104 5.69 13.93 -19.42
C ASP A 104 4.25 13.93 -18.93
N VAL A 105 3.84 12.88 -18.21
CA VAL A 105 2.49 12.69 -17.71
C VAL A 105 2.49 11.94 -16.38
N SER A 106 1.65 12.40 -15.45
CA SER A 106 1.40 11.72 -14.19
C SER A 106 -0.07 11.74 -13.84
N HIS A 107 -0.59 10.61 -13.36
CA HIS A 107 -1.83 10.63 -12.59
C HIS A 107 -1.53 10.98 -11.13
N LEU A 108 -2.50 11.55 -10.43
CA LEU A 108 -2.45 11.78 -8.98
C LEU A 108 -3.57 11.00 -8.30
N ASN A 109 -3.29 10.32 -7.19
CA ASN A 109 -4.35 9.74 -6.36
C ASN A 109 -4.86 10.80 -5.37
N LEU A 110 -5.94 11.50 -5.72
CA LEU A 110 -6.53 12.48 -4.81
C LEU A 110 -7.05 11.86 -3.50
N HIS A 111 -7.37 10.57 -3.55
CA HIS A 111 -7.82 9.75 -2.41
C HIS A 111 -6.68 9.16 -1.58
N LYS A 112 -5.43 9.43 -1.96
CA LYS A 112 -4.25 9.19 -1.14
C LYS A 112 -3.68 10.54 -0.68
N THR A 113 -2.93 11.20 -1.55
CA THR A 113 -2.15 12.40 -1.23
C THR A 113 -2.99 13.65 -0.94
N PHE A 114 -4.22 13.73 -1.45
CA PHE A 114 -5.05 14.95 -1.36
C PHE A 114 -6.40 14.73 -0.67
N CYS A 115 -6.40 13.84 0.33
CA CYS A 115 -7.41 13.72 1.38
C CYS A 115 -8.84 13.31 0.97
N ILE A 116 -9.12 12.93 -0.28
CA ILE A 116 -10.41 12.26 -0.56
C ILE A 116 -10.46 10.98 0.30
N PRO A 117 -11.55 10.72 1.05
CA PRO A 117 -11.60 9.58 1.96
C PRO A 117 -11.58 8.25 1.20
N HIS A 118 -10.88 7.25 1.75
CA HIS A 118 -10.75 5.92 1.16
C HIS A 118 -12.08 5.15 1.05
N GLY A 119 -13.06 5.43 1.91
CA GLY A 119 -14.44 4.92 1.80
C GLY A 119 -14.61 3.40 1.82
N GLY A 120 -13.63 2.65 2.33
CA GLY A 120 -13.67 1.18 2.32
C GLY A 120 -13.38 0.55 0.96
N GLY A 121 -12.77 1.30 0.02
CA GLY A 121 -12.43 0.82 -1.33
C GLY A 121 -12.86 1.76 -2.47
N GLY A 122 -13.21 3.01 -2.15
CA GLY A 122 -13.69 4.02 -3.09
C GLY A 122 -14.68 4.98 -2.40
N PRO A 123 -14.90 6.19 -2.95
CA PRO A 123 -14.52 6.63 -4.28
C PRO A 123 -13.09 7.18 -4.38
N GLY A 124 -12.58 7.27 -5.60
CA GLY A 124 -11.30 7.92 -5.91
C GLY A 124 -11.40 8.85 -7.11
N MET A 125 -10.44 9.79 -7.21
CA MET A 125 -10.20 10.60 -8.40
C MET A 125 -8.73 10.49 -8.81
N GLY A 126 -8.50 10.28 -10.11
CA GLY A 126 -7.18 10.11 -10.73
C GLY A 126 -6.89 11.14 -11.83
N PRO A 127 -6.88 12.46 -11.55
CA PRO A 127 -6.58 13.46 -12.56
C PRO A 127 -5.16 13.28 -13.11
N ILE A 128 -4.99 13.56 -14.40
CA ILE A 128 -3.68 13.55 -15.06
C ILE A 128 -3.15 14.97 -15.27
N GLY A 129 -1.91 15.20 -14.86
CA GLY A 129 -1.12 16.36 -15.29
C GLY A 129 -0.26 15.96 -16.48
N VAL A 130 -0.25 16.78 -17.53
CA VAL A 130 0.53 16.52 -18.74
C VAL A 130 1.38 17.71 -19.14
N LYS A 131 2.54 17.47 -19.77
CA LYS A 131 3.30 18.51 -20.47
C LYS A 131 2.53 19.03 -21.68
N LYS A 132 2.89 20.25 -22.11
CA LYS A 132 2.15 21.01 -23.14
C LYS A 132 1.97 20.23 -24.45
N HIS A 133 2.96 19.45 -24.88
CA HIS A 133 2.89 18.68 -26.13
C HIS A 133 1.86 17.54 -26.10
N LEU A 134 1.47 17.07 -24.91
CA LEU A 134 0.44 16.05 -24.74
C LEU A 134 -0.98 16.63 -24.53
N ALA A 135 -1.09 17.92 -24.20
CA ALA A 135 -2.38 18.59 -23.95
C ALA A 135 -3.41 18.47 -25.10
N PRO A 136 -3.04 18.53 -26.40
CA PRO A 136 -3.99 18.36 -27.50
C PRO A 136 -4.72 17.02 -27.50
N TYR A 137 -4.13 15.99 -26.89
CA TYR A 137 -4.62 14.61 -26.91
C TYR A 137 -5.46 14.24 -25.68
N LEU A 138 -5.64 15.15 -24.72
CA LEU A 138 -6.42 14.89 -23.50
C LEU A 138 -7.84 14.41 -23.82
N PRO A 139 -8.46 13.61 -22.92
CA PRO A 139 -9.83 13.17 -23.09
C PRO A 139 -10.81 14.34 -23.27
N THR A 140 -11.82 14.12 -24.11
CA THR A 140 -12.99 14.98 -24.29
C THR A 140 -14.26 14.22 -23.94
N HIS A 141 -15.42 14.84 -24.12
CA HIS A 141 -16.70 14.23 -23.81
C HIS A 141 -17.77 14.56 -24.88
N PRO A 142 -18.62 13.58 -25.27
CA PRO A 142 -19.57 13.76 -26.39
C PRO A 142 -20.72 14.73 -26.07
N VAL A 143 -21.15 14.80 -24.80
CA VAL A 143 -22.26 15.68 -24.36
C VAL A 143 -21.76 17.08 -24.02
N ILE A 144 -20.82 17.21 -23.09
CA ILE A 144 -20.19 18.48 -22.71
C ILE A 144 -18.86 18.61 -23.44
N LYS A 145 -18.78 19.50 -24.43
CA LYS A 145 -17.56 19.70 -25.20
C LYS A 145 -16.44 20.26 -24.31
N ILE A 146 -15.38 19.49 -24.15
CA ILE A 146 -14.12 19.91 -23.52
C ILE A 146 -13.11 20.13 -24.64
N GLN A 147 -12.70 21.38 -24.87
CA GLN A 147 -11.64 21.72 -25.82
C GLN A 147 -10.41 22.22 -25.06
N PRO A 148 -9.41 21.36 -24.81
CA PRO A 148 -8.22 21.75 -24.06
C PRO A 148 -7.33 22.75 -24.83
N ASN A 149 -7.41 22.77 -26.17
CA ASN A 149 -6.72 23.70 -27.05
C ASN A 149 -7.47 23.88 -28.39
N LYS A 150 -7.03 24.83 -29.23
CA LYS A 150 -7.59 25.05 -30.57
C LYS A 150 -7.31 23.89 -31.54
N ASP A 151 -6.18 23.21 -31.38
CA ASP A 151 -5.73 22.10 -32.22
C ASP A 151 -6.06 20.73 -31.58
N ALA A 152 -7.22 20.60 -30.95
CA ALA A 152 -7.57 19.41 -30.18
C ALA A 152 -7.70 18.18 -31.08
N CYS A 153 -6.94 17.13 -30.74
CA CYS A 153 -6.97 15.82 -31.36
C CYS A 153 -7.15 14.76 -30.26
N SER A 154 -8.32 14.80 -29.62
CA SER A 154 -8.57 14.03 -28.39
C SER A 154 -8.44 12.52 -28.60
N LEU A 155 -7.91 11.83 -27.58
CA LEU A 155 -7.88 10.36 -27.52
C LEU A 155 -9.28 9.73 -27.42
N GLY A 156 -10.31 10.51 -27.09
CA GLY A 156 -11.67 10.05 -26.88
C GLY A 156 -12.18 10.34 -25.46
N THR A 157 -13.02 9.45 -24.92
CA THR A 157 -13.67 9.63 -23.62
C THR A 157 -13.40 8.42 -22.73
N VAL A 158 -12.94 8.67 -21.49
CA VAL A 158 -12.52 7.63 -20.54
C VAL A 158 -13.44 7.52 -19.31
N SER A 159 -14.43 8.39 -19.19
CA SER A 159 -15.37 8.43 -18.07
C SER A 159 -16.74 8.89 -18.54
N ALA A 160 -17.81 8.37 -17.94
CA ALA A 160 -19.18 8.65 -18.34
C ALA A 160 -19.63 10.11 -18.07
N ALA A 161 -18.95 10.81 -17.16
CA ALA A 161 -19.14 12.23 -16.90
C ALA A 161 -17.87 13.01 -17.25
N PRO A 162 -17.98 14.25 -17.76
CA PRO A 162 -16.85 15.04 -18.28
C PRO A 162 -15.71 15.30 -17.28
N TRP A 163 -16.05 15.37 -15.98
CA TRP A 163 -15.07 15.56 -14.89
C TRP A 163 -15.21 14.48 -13.82
N GLY A 164 -15.66 13.28 -14.20
CA GLY A 164 -15.84 12.14 -13.29
C GLY A 164 -16.70 12.45 -12.08
N SER A 165 -16.26 12.03 -10.90
CA SER A 165 -16.93 12.27 -9.62
C SER A 165 -16.68 13.70 -9.13
N SER A 166 -17.25 14.71 -9.79
CA SER A 166 -16.92 16.12 -9.54
C SER A 166 -17.27 16.61 -8.12
N ALA A 167 -18.28 16.00 -7.48
CA ALA A 167 -18.74 16.38 -6.15
C ALA A 167 -17.70 16.18 -5.04
N ILE A 168 -16.68 15.32 -5.25
CA ILE A 168 -15.62 15.06 -4.25
C ILE A 168 -14.34 15.86 -4.50
N LEU A 169 -14.21 16.54 -5.64
CA LEU A 169 -13.07 17.44 -5.93
C LEU A 169 -12.88 18.59 -4.92
N PRO A 170 -13.94 19.17 -4.32
CA PRO A 170 -13.78 20.20 -3.29
C PRO A 170 -12.93 19.77 -2.10
N ILE A 171 -12.86 18.46 -1.76
CA ILE A 171 -12.06 17.96 -0.64
C ILE A 171 -10.58 18.29 -0.85
N SER A 172 -10.02 17.88 -2.00
CA SER A 172 -8.63 18.17 -2.35
C SER A 172 -8.38 19.66 -2.55
N TRP A 173 -9.35 20.40 -3.09
CA TRP A 173 -9.24 21.85 -3.23
C TRP A 173 -9.13 22.55 -1.86
N VAL A 174 -9.97 22.17 -0.89
CA VAL A 174 -9.94 22.73 0.47
C VAL A 174 -8.62 22.40 1.15
N TYR A 175 -8.15 21.14 1.06
CA TYR A 175 -6.85 20.74 1.60
C TYR A 175 -5.71 21.62 1.05
N ILE A 176 -5.59 21.72 -0.27
CA ILE A 176 -4.55 22.53 -0.92
C ILE A 176 -4.63 24.00 -0.50
N LYS A 177 -5.85 24.58 -0.46
CA LYS A 177 -6.04 25.99 -0.12
C LYS A 177 -5.79 26.30 1.35
N THR A 178 -6.14 25.39 2.24
CA THR A 178 -5.96 25.56 3.69
C THR A 178 -4.51 25.36 4.10
N MET A 179 -3.86 24.32 3.56
CA MET A 179 -2.45 24.04 3.84
C MET A 179 -1.54 25.12 3.25
N GLY A 180 -1.85 25.60 2.05
CA GLY A 180 -0.98 26.50 1.29
C GLY A 180 0.38 25.87 1.00
N ALA A 181 1.28 26.63 0.35
CA ALA A 181 2.58 26.09 -0.07
C ALA A 181 3.45 25.62 1.12
N LYS A 182 3.43 26.36 2.24
CA LYS A 182 4.21 26.02 3.43
C LYS A 182 3.69 24.76 4.11
N GLY A 183 2.37 24.66 4.31
CA GLY A 183 1.76 23.48 4.93
C GLY A 183 1.94 22.23 4.08
N LEU A 184 1.76 22.34 2.75
CA LEU A 184 1.95 21.22 1.84
C LEU A 184 3.40 20.69 1.85
N LYS A 185 4.40 21.58 1.84
CA LYS A 185 5.81 21.17 1.99
C LYS A 185 6.05 20.49 3.34
N HIS A 186 5.52 21.08 4.41
CA HIS A 186 5.67 20.55 5.75
C HIS A 186 5.04 19.16 5.91
N ALA A 187 3.88 18.92 5.30
CA ALA A 187 3.24 17.61 5.27
C ALA A 187 4.18 16.55 4.69
N SER A 188 4.76 16.79 3.51
CA SER A 188 5.74 15.86 2.91
C SER A 188 7.00 15.66 3.77
N GLU A 189 7.51 16.71 4.41
CA GLU A 189 8.63 16.61 5.35
C GLU A 189 8.30 15.69 6.55
N ILE A 190 7.11 15.85 7.14
CA ILE A 190 6.67 15.05 8.29
C ILE A 190 6.34 13.60 7.87
N ALA A 191 5.75 13.37 6.71
CA ALA A 191 5.52 12.02 6.19
C ALA A 191 6.84 11.22 6.07
N ILE A 192 7.88 11.86 5.51
CA ILE A 192 9.23 11.26 5.41
C ILE A 192 9.86 11.09 6.80
N LEU A 193 9.72 12.08 7.69
CA LEU A 193 10.23 12.01 9.06
C LEU A 193 9.61 10.84 9.83
N ASN A 194 8.28 10.70 9.80
CA ASN A 194 7.55 9.66 10.51
C ASN A 194 7.95 8.27 10.03
N ALA A 195 8.07 8.06 8.72
CA ALA A 195 8.52 6.79 8.16
C ALA A 195 9.96 6.45 8.59
N ASN A 196 10.89 7.41 8.50
CA ASN A 196 12.27 7.19 8.93
C ASN A 196 12.41 7.00 10.44
N TYR A 197 11.58 7.67 11.24
CA TYR A 197 11.49 7.46 12.69
C TYR A 197 11.12 6.01 13.02
N MET A 198 10.03 5.51 12.43
CA MET A 198 9.58 4.13 12.64
C MET A 198 10.60 3.12 12.13
N ALA A 199 11.15 3.32 10.93
CA ALA A 199 12.20 2.46 10.39
C ALA A 199 13.41 2.41 11.33
N LYS A 200 13.81 3.56 11.91
CA LYS A 200 14.92 3.63 12.87
C LYS A 200 14.62 2.90 14.18
N ARG A 201 13.39 2.96 14.69
CA ARG A 201 12.97 2.20 15.88
C ARG A 201 12.97 0.69 15.64
N LEU A 202 12.58 0.26 14.43
CA LEU A 202 12.36 -1.16 14.12
C LEU A 202 13.58 -1.87 13.55
N GLU A 203 14.61 -1.17 13.07
CA GLU A 203 15.74 -1.77 12.32
C GLU A 203 16.58 -2.80 13.10
N LYS A 204 16.54 -2.79 14.44
CA LYS A 204 17.21 -3.79 15.29
C LYS A 204 16.40 -5.07 15.48
N HIS A 205 15.10 -5.02 15.18
CA HIS A 205 14.15 -6.09 15.40
C HIS A 205 13.75 -6.77 14.08
N TYR A 206 13.64 -5.95 13.03
CA TYR A 206 13.27 -6.34 11.67
C TYR A 206 14.26 -5.76 10.69
N LYS A 207 14.59 -6.52 9.64
CA LYS A 207 15.41 -6.01 8.55
C LYS A 207 14.57 -5.05 7.70
N ILE A 208 15.01 -3.79 7.61
CA ILE A 208 14.50 -2.84 6.62
C ILE A 208 15.03 -3.29 5.25
N LEU A 209 14.14 -3.68 4.35
CA LEU A 209 14.53 -4.40 3.14
C LEU A 209 15.31 -3.53 2.14
N PHE A 210 14.84 -2.30 1.93
CA PHE A 210 15.43 -1.35 0.99
C PHE A 210 15.62 0.02 1.63
N ARG A 211 16.68 0.72 1.22
CA ARG A 211 17.03 2.07 1.68
C ARG A 211 17.69 2.82 0.52
N GLY A 212 17.54 4.15 0.49
CA GLY A 212 18.27 4.99 -0.46
C GLY A 212 19.77 5.02 -0.17
N ALA A 213 20.54 5.65 -1.05
CA ALA A 213 22.01 5.62 -1.02
C ALA A 213 22.62 6.07 0.33
N ARG A 214 21.95 6.97 1.05
CA ARG A 214 22.37 7.50 2.35
C ARG A 214 21.73 6.78 3.56
N GLY A 215 21.03 5.66 3.34
CA GLY A 215 20.43 4.85 4.39
C GLY A 215 19.03 5.30 4.85
N TYR A 216 18.43 6.30 4.21
CA TYR A 216 17.08 6.79 4.51
C TYR A 216 16.03 6.20 3.57
N VAL A 217 14.79 6.15 4.05
CA VAL A 217 13.60 5.80 3.27
C VAL A 217 12.84 7.08 2.89
N ALA A 218 11.83 6.97 2.03
CA ALA A 218 10.93 8.06 1.69
C ALA A 218 9.76 8.14 2.70
N HIS A 219 8.51 8.21 2.24
CA HIS A 219 7.30 8.20 3.09
C HIS A 219 6.86 6.81 3.58
N GLU A 220 7.50 5.74 3.10
CA GLU A 220 7.12 4.36 3.43
C GLU A 220 8.37 3.46 3.46
N PHE A 221 8.28 2.29 4.09
CA PHE A 221 9.38 1.32 4.14
C PHE A 221 8.89 -0.12 4.27
N ILE A 222 9.74 -1.08 3.92
CA ILE A 222 9.43 -2.51 3.94
C ILE A 222 10.17 -3.22 5.07
N LEU A 223 9.43 -3.98 5.88
CA LEU A 223 9.96 -4.94 6.84
C LEU A 223 10.04 -6.33 6.20
N ASP A 224 11.25 -6.88 6.14
CA ASP A 224 11.48 -8.25 5.67
C ASP A 224 11.15 -9.26 6.78
N THR A 225 9.99 -9.90 6.67
CA THR A 225 9.51 -10.91 7.62
C THR A 225 9.75 -12.35 7.13
N ARG A 226 10.33 -12.53 5.93
CA ARG A 226 10.46 -13.85 5.27
C ARG A 226 11.32 -14.83 6.05
N ALA A 227 12.35 -14.34 6.76
CA ALA A 227 13.23 -15.18 7.56
C ALA A 227 12.48 -15.97 8.64
N PHE A 228 11.40 -15.40 9.18
CA PHE A 228 10.61 -16.02 10.26
C PHE A 228 9.88 -17.29 9.81
N LYS A 229 9.67 -17.48 8.49
CA LYS A 229 9.14 -18.74 7.96
C LYS A 229 10.10 -19.90 8.22
N LYS A 230 11.41 -19.65 8.12
CA LYS A 230 12.43 -20.68 8.36
C LYS A 230 12.71 -20.88 9.85
N THR A 231 12.74 -19.80 10.63
CA THR A 231 13.17 -19.86 12.04
C THR A 231 12.05 -20.21 13.01
N ALA A 232 10.81 -19.77 12.74
CA ALA A 232 9.66 -19.93 13.63
C ALA A 232 8.40 -20.47 12.92
N ASN A 233 8.48 -20.80 11.62
CA ASN A 233 7.32 -21.10 10.78
C ASN A 233 6.25 -19.98 10.82
N ILE A 234 6.66 -18.72 10.98
CA ILE A 234 5.79 -17.54 11.02
C ILE A 234 5.78 -16.85 9.65
N GLU A 235 4.59 -16.44 9.21
CA GLU A 235 4.35 -15.77 7.94
C GLU A 235 3.88 -14.33 8.13
N ALA A 236 3.99 -13.49 7.10
CA ALA A 236 3.52 -12.11 7.15
C ALA A 236 2.04 -11.99 7.60
N VAL A 237 1.19 -12.95 7.21
CA VAL A 237 -0.21 -13.01 7.63
C VAL A 237 -0.37 -13.22 9.13
N ASP A 238 0.51 -13.96 9.79
CA ASP A 238 0.45 -14.16 11.24
C ASP A 238 0.69 -12.84 11.98
N LEU A 239 1.68 -12.05 11.55
CA LEU A 239 1.93 -10.72 12.12
C LEU A 239 0.75 -9.78 11.87
N ALA A 240 0.18 -9.81 10.66
CA ALA A 240 -0.94 -8.96 10.30
C ALA A 240 -2.22 -9.27 11.09
N LYS A 241 -2.52 -10.55 11.30
CA LYS A 241 -3.65 -10.94 12.17
C LYS A 241 -3.34 -10.63 13.63
N ARG A 242 -2.09 -10.83 14.08
CA ARG A 242 -1.69 -10.54 15.46
C ARG A 242 -1.76 -9.05 15.79
N LEU A 243 -1.42 -8.15 14.87
CA LEU A 243 -1.58 -6.70 15.04
C LEU A 243 -3.01 -6.28 15.41
N GLN A 244 -4.03 -7.03 14.98
CA GLN A 244 -5.43 -6.75 15.35
C GLN A 244 -5.66 -6.89 16.86
N ASP A 245 -4.98 -7.84 17.51
CA ASP A 245 -5.04 -8.02 18.95
C ASP A 245 -4.41 -6.84 19.70
N TYR A 246 -3.44 -6.17 19.06
CA TYR A 246 -2.80 -4.94 19.52
C TYR A 246 -3.62 -3.67 19.16
N GLY A 247 -4.76 -3.80 18.47
CA GLY A 247 -5.63 -2.69 18.10
C GLY A 247 -5.28 -2.01 16.77
N PHE A 248 -4.45 -2.63 15.94
CA PHE A 248 -4.01 -2.06 14.66
C PHE A 248 -4.57 -2.81 13.46
N HIS A 249 -4.95 -2.05 12.42
CA HIS A 249 -5.05 -2.61 11.07
C HIS A 249 -3.64 -2.93 10.57
N ALA A 250 -3.48 -4.05 9.86
CA ALA A 250 -2.19 -4.44 9.32
C ALA A 250 -1.71 -3.45 8.23
N PRO A 251 -0.40 -3.21 8.10
CA PRO A 251 0.16 -2.53 6.94
C PRO A 251 -0.06 -3.33 5.64
N THR A 252 0.30 -2.74 4.51
CA THR A 252 0.23 -3.43 3.21
C THR A 252 1.01 -4.74 3.25
N MET A 253 0.34 -5.83 2.84
CA MET A 253 0.89 -7.18 2.94
C MET A 253 1.36 -7.73 1.61
N SER A 254 2.53 -8.37 1.60
CA SER A 254 3.05 -9.20 0.51
C SER A 254 3.16 -8.51 -0.86
N TRP A 255 3.17 -7.18 -0.87
CA TRP A 255 3.43 -6.33 -2.02
C TRP A 255 4.25 -5.11 -1.60
N PRO A 256 5.25 -4.67 -2.38
CA PRO A 256 5.70 -5.22 -3.68
C PRO A 256 6.51 -6.51 -3.58
N VAL A 257 6.92 -6.93 -2.37
CA VAL A 257 7.67 -8.17 -2.14
C VAL A 257 6.80 -9.18 -1.39
N ALA A 258 6.70 -10.40 -1.93
CA ALA A 258 5.93 -11.46 -1.29
C ALA A 258 6.49 -11.82 0.09
N GLY A 259 5.62 -11.97 1.09
CA GLY A 259 6.00 -12.33 2.45
C GLY A 259 6.67 -11.20 3.23
N THR A 260 6.41 -9.93 2.90
CA THR A 260 6.88 -8.75 3.66
C THR A 260 5.71 -7.85 4.08
N LEU A 261 5.98 -6.84 4.90
CA LEU A 261 5.03 -5.80 5.30
C LEU A 261 5.55 -4.42 4.88
N MET A 262 4.71 -3.59 4.25
CA MET A 262 5.06 -2.22 3.83
C MET A 262 4.26 -1.18 4.62
N ILE A 263 4.98 -0.31 5.33
CA ILE A 263 4.42 0.62 6.32
C ILE A 263 4.56 2.06 5.81
N GLU A 264 3.44 2.78 5.76
CA GLU A 264 3.33 4.22 5.47
C GLU A 264 2.53 4.89 6.61
N PRO A 265 3.17 5.66 7.51
CA PRO A 265 2.45 6.28 8.64
C PRO A 265 1.73 7.57 8.30
N THR A 266 2.07 8.21 7.17
CA THR A 266 1.64 9.57 6.81
C THR A 266 2.10 10.65 7.81
N GLU A 267 1.82 11.90 7.49
CA GLU A 267 2.11 13.06 8.32
C GLU A 267 1.06 13.33 9.41
N SER A 268 -0.10 12.69 9.32
CA SER A 268 -1.26 13.00 10.17
C SER A 268 -1.22 12.29 11.52
N GLU A 269 -0.41 11.23 11.64
CA GLU A 269 -0.27 10.48 12.88
C GLU A 269 0.80 11.10 13.79
N ASP A 270 0.46 11.26 15.07
CA ASP A 270 1.37 11.81 16.06
C ASP A 270 2.41 10.77 16.52
N LYS A 271 3.49 11.26 17.14
CA LYS A 271 4.58 10.39 17.62
C LYS A 271 4.08 9.29 18.57
N ALA A 272 3.06 9.54 19.39
CA ALA A 272 2.58 8.57 20.36
C ALA A 272 1.87 7.40 19.67
N GLU A 273 1.15 7.63 18.57
CA GLU A 273 0.58 6.57 17.74
C GLU A 273 1.68 5.77 17.02
N LEU A 274 2.67 6.45 16.44
CA LEU A 274 3.84 5.79 15.84
C LEU A 274 4.56 4.89 16.86
N ASP A 275 4.66 5.37 18.10
CA ASP A 275 5.28 4.63 19.19
C ASP A 275 4.49 3.39 19.58
N ARG A 276 3.16 3.50 19.71
CA ARG A 276 2.29 2.34 19.99
C ARG A 276 2.43 1.26 18.91
N PHE A 277 2.46 1.66 17.64
CA PHE A 277 2.64 0.71 16.54
C PHE A 277 4.02 0.05 16.59
N CYS A 278 5.09 0.83 16.81
CA CYS A 278 6.45 0.28 16.91
C CYS A 278 6.57 -0.66 18.12
N ASP A 279 5.98 -0.33 19.26
CA ASP A 279 5.98 -1.16 20.47
C ASP A 279 5.21 -2.47 20.24
N ALA A 280 4.08 -2.42 19.54
CA ALA A 280 3.36 -3.63 19.11
C ALA A 280 4.24 -4.53 18.24
N MET A 281 4.92 -3.96 17.25
CA MET A 281 5.82 -4.72 16.38
C MET A 281 7.03 -5.29 17.14
N ILE A 282 7.59 -4.56 18.09
CA ILE A 282 8.70 -5.05 18.93
C ILE A 282 8.22 -6.18 19.86
N SER A 283 7.02 -6.06 20.44
CA SER A 283 6.40 -7.11 21.24
C SER A 283 6.14 -8.37 20.41
N ILE A 284 5.60 -8.22 19.20
CA ILE A 284 5.44 -9.32 18.24
C ILE A 284 6.79 -9.97 17.88
N ARG A 285 7.88 -9.18 17.76
CA ARG A 285 9.21 -9.75 17.53
C ARG A 285 9.65 -10.65 18.68
N GLN A 286 9.30 -10.29 19.92
CA GLN A 286 9.58 -11.13 21.10
C GLN A 286 8.72 -12.41 21.09
N GLU A 287 7.44 -12.33 20.72
CA GLU A 287 6.60 -13.54 20.53
C GLU A 287 7.21 -14.50 19.50
N ILE A 288 7.78 -13.96 18.41
CA ILE A 288 8.53 -14.76 17.42
C ILE A 288 9.78 -15.38 18.05
N ALA A 289 10.56 -14.61 18.82
CA ALA A 289 11.77 -15.11 19.49
C ALA A 289 11.46 -16.25 20.47
N ASP A 290 10.33 -16.18 21.17
CA ASP A 290 9.90 -17.24 22.09
C ASP A 290 9.61 -18.55 21.36
N ILE A 291 9.12 -18.49 20.11
CA ILE A 291 8.97 -19.67 19.25
C ILE A 291 10.35 -20.15 18.75
N GLU A 292 11.22 -19.24 18.29
CA GLU A 292 12.58 -19.56 17.82
C GLU A 292 13.41 -20.28 18.89
N GLU A 293 13.23 -19.89 20.16
CA GLU A 293 13.98 -20.41 21.31
C GLU A 293 13.25 -21.56 22.04
N GLY A 294 12.11 -22.02 21.53
CA GLY A 294 11.37 -23.15 22.09
C GLY A 294 10.67 -22.87 23.42
N ARG A 295 10.46 -21.60 23.79
CA ARG A 295 9.67 -21.19 24.96
C ARG A 295 8.17 -21.23 24.73
N MET A 296 7.73 -21.26 23.47
CA MET A 296 6.33 -21.25 23.07
C MET A 296 6.05 -22.36 22.05
N ASP A 297 4.88 -22.98 22.14
CA ASP A 297 4.46 -24.01 21.19
C ASP A 297 4.42 -23.45 19.75
N PRO A 298 5.07 -24.08 18.76
CA PRO A 298 5.17 -23.54 17.40
C PRO A 298 3.85 -23.57 16.62
N GLN A 299 2.85 -24.33 17.07
CA GLN A 299 1.53 -24.46 16.44
C GLN A 299 0.45 -23.71 17.23
N ILE A 300 0.50 -23.74 18.57
CA ILE A 300 -0.51 -23.14 19.45
C ILE A 300 0.08 -21.97 20.23
N ASN A 301 0.22 -20.85 19.52
CA ASN A 301 0.75 -19.59 20.04
C ASN A 301 -0.13 -18.40 19.62
N PRO A 302 0.02 -17.22 20.25
CA PRO A 302 -0.79 -16.06 19.91
C PRO A 302 -0.70 -15.64 18.44
N LEU A 303 0.46 -15.78 17.79
CA LEU A 303 0.64 -15.45 16.37
C LEU A 303 -0.20 -16.36 15.46
N LYS A 304 -0.13 -17.68 15.64
CA LYS A 304 -0.89 -18.67 14.86
C LYS A 304 -2.38 -18.63 15.11
N MET A 305 -2.77 -18.22 16.32
CA MET A 305 -4.16 -18.25 16.76
C MET A 305 -4.88 -16.91 16.61
N SER A 306 -4.14 -15.87 16.23
CA SER A 306 -4.70 -14.56 15.95
C SER A 306 -5.60 -14.56 14.69
N PRO A 307 -6.63 -13.70 14.66
CA PRO A 307 -7.03 -12.75 15.71
C PRO A 307 -7.88 -13.41 16.81
N HIS A 308 -7.83 -12.86 18.01
CA HIS A 308 -8.59 -13.35 19.17
C HIS A 308 -9.91 -12.58 19.32
N THR A 309 -11.02 -13.25 18.99
CA THR A 309 -12.36 -12.67 19.10
C THR A 309 -12.83 -12.55 20.55
N LEU A 310 -13.86 -11.71 20.76
CA LEU A 310 -14.53 -11.62 22.06
C LEU A 310 -15.00 -13.00 22.53
N ASN A 311 -15.69 -13.75 21.66
CA ASN A 311 -16.19 -15.09 21.98
C ASN A 311 -15.07 -16.07 22.34
N CYS A 312 -13.92 -16.00 21.65
CA CYS A 312 -12.77 -16.85 21.96
C CYS A 312 -12.23 -16.57 23.38
N VAL A 313 -12.13 -15.28 23.75
CA VAL A 313 -11.51 -14.85 25.00
C VAL A 313 -12.46 -14.99 26.19
N THR A 314 -13.77 -14.85 26.00
CA THR A 314 -14.77 -14.97 27.06
C THR A 314 -15.34 -16.38 27.25
N SER A 315 -15.05 -17.31 26.32
CA SER A 315 -15.45 -18.72 26.43
C SER A 315 -15.01 -19.34 27.76
N SER A 316 -15.91 -20.09 28.40
CA SER A 316 -15.61 -20.83 29.65
C SER A 316 -14.45 -21.82 29.49
N LYS A 317 -14.23 -22.35 28.28
CA LYS A 317 -13.11 -23.25 27.97
C LYS A 317 -11.93 -22.45 27.40
N TRP A 318 -10.77 -22.59 28.02
CA TRP A 318 -9.50 -22.02 27.54
C TRP A 318 -8.41 -23.09 27.61
N ASP A 319 -8.00 -23.60 26.45
CA ASP A 319 -7.04 -24.70 26.31
C ASP A 319 -5.88 -24.24 25.41
N ARG A 320 -5.20 -23.19 25.88
CA ARG A 320 -4.09 -22.53 25.17
C ARG A 320 -2.94 -22.32 26.15
N PRO A 321 -1.67 -22.51 25.73
CA PRO A 321 -0.50 -22.41 26.61
C PRO A 321 -0.08 -20.95 26.90
N TYR A 322 -1.01 -19.99 26.74
CA TYR A 322 -0.83 -18.57 27.00
C TYR A 322 -2.12 -17.99 27.56
N SER A 323 -2.05 -16.87 28.27
CA SER A 323 -3.20 -16.31 28.99
C SER A 323 -4.14 -15.51 28.08
N ARG A 324 -5.35 -15.23 28.58
CA ARG A 324 -6.33 -14.37 27.90
C ARG A 324 -5.86 -12.92 27.82
N GLU A 325 -5.10 -12.48 28.80
CA GLU A 325 -4.47 -11.15 28.83
C GLU A 325 -3.44 -11.02 27.71
N VAL A 326 -2.57 -12.02 27.52
CA VAL A 326 -1.65 -12.06 26.37
C VAL A 326 -2.40 -12.06 25.04
N ALA A 327 -3.54 -12.76 24.98
CA ALA A 327 -4.36 -12.83 23.78
C ALA A 327 -5.00 -11.47 23.43
N ALA A 328 -5.65 -10.80 24.38
CA ALA A 328 -6.52 -9.65 24.12
C ALA A 328 -5.96 -8.29 24.55
N PHE A 329 -5.03 -8.25 25.51
CA PHE A 329 -4.46 -7.04 26.10
C PHE A 329 -2.91 -7.15 26.18
N PRO A 330 -2.23 -7.39 25.04
CA PRO A 330 -0.81 -7.76 25.04
C PRO A 330 0.13 -6.65 25.53
N LEU A 331 -0.30 -5.38 25.48
CA LEU A 331 0.46 -4.23 25.98
C LEU A 331 -0.44 -3.27 26.77
N PRO A 332 0.10 -2.46 27.69
CA PRO A 332 -0.69 -1.59 28.58
C PRO A 332 -1.55 -0.52 27.89
N PHE A 333 -1.25 -0.18 26.64
CA PHE A 333 -2.08 0.77 25.87
C PHE A 333 -3.34 0.12 25.30
N VAL A 334 -3.40 -1.22 25.22
CA VAL A 334 -4.59 -1.97 24.82
C VAL A 334 -5.44 -2.14 26.08
N LYS A 335 -6.43 -1.29 26.27
CA LYS A 335 -7.25 -1.24 27.48
C LYS A 335 -8.69 -1.69 27.21
N PRO A 336 -9.41 -2.24 28.20
CA PRO A 336 -10.82 -2.61 28.04
C PRO A 336 -11.69 -1.47 27.48
N GLU A 337 -11.47 -0.24 27.95
CA GLU A 337 -12.26 0.94 27.54
C GLU A 337 -12.10 1.31 26.05
N THR A 338 -10.98 0.97 25.44
CA THR A 338 -10.64 1.29 24.05
C THR A 338 -10.45 0.05 23.18
N LYS A 339 -10.76 -1.15 23.71
CA LYS A 339 -10.50 -2.41 23.02
C LYS A 339 -11.39 -2.53 21.78
N PHE A 340 -10.76 -2.51 20.63
CA PHE A 340 -11.40 -2.93 19.38
C PHE A 340 -11.32 -4.46 19.27
N TRP A 341 -12.48 -5.10 19.08
CA TRP A 341 -12.58 -6.55 19.00
C TRP A 341 -12.65 -7.03 17.55
N PRO A 342 -11.75 -7.94 17.13
CA PRO A 342 -11.97 -8.75 15.95
C PRO A 342 -13.30 -9.50 16.09
N THR A 343 -14.19 -9.34 15.11
CA THR A 343 -15.56 -9.90 15.17
C THR A 343 -15.61 -11.37 14.78
N ILE A 344 -14.63 -11.84 14.02
CA ILE A 344 -14.47 -13.23 13.59
C ILE A 344 -13.04 -13.71 13.79
N ALA A 345 -12.86 -15.02 13.89
CA ALA A 345 -11.54 -15.63 13.92
C ALA A 345 -10.85 -15.50 12.56
N ARG A 346 -9.68 -16.13 12.41
CA ARG A 346 -8.95 -16.10 11.14
C ARG A 346 -9.81 -16.65 10.01
N ILE A 347 -9.90 -15.89 8.93
CA ILE A 347 -10.64 -16.25 7.73
C ILE A 347 -9.97 -17.44 7.03
N ASP A 348 -10.77 -18.33 6.44
CA ASP A 348 -10.29 -19.39 5.56
C ASP A 348 -10.43 -18.90 4.11
N ASP A 349 -9.31 -18.43 3.56
CA ASP A 349 -9.27 -17.86 2.20
C ASP A 349 -9.62 -18.93 1.14
N ILE A 350 -9.16 -20.17 1.32
CA ILE A 350 -9.30 -21.24 0.32
C ILE A 350 -10.73 -21.75 0.27
N TYR A 351 -11.39 -21.90 1.43
CA TYR A 351 -12.74 -22.44 1.49
C TYR A 351 -13.75 -21.61 0.71
N GLY A 352 -13.67 -20.28 0.80
CA GLY A 352 -14.58 -19.36 0.12
C GLY A 352 -14.50 -19.45 -1.41
N ASP A 353 -13.28 -19.54 -1.94
CA ASP A 353 -13.05 -19.70 -3.38
C ASP A 353 -13.56 -21.04 -3.91
N GLN A 354 -13.50 -22.11 -3.09
CA GLN A 354 -14.02 -23.42 -3.44
C GLN A 354 -15.55 -23.52 -3.33
N HIS A 355 -16.18 -22.66 -2.52
CA HIS A 355 -17.62 -22.67 -2.24
C HIS A 355 -18.21 -21.27 -2.43
N LEU A 356 -18.17 -20.79 -3.67
CA LEU A 356 -18.51 -19.40 -3.99
C LEU A 356 -19.97 -19.08 -3.69
N VAL A 357 -20.20 -18.31 -2.63
CA VAL A 357 -21.52 -17.78 -2.24
C VAL A 357 -21.42 -16.26 -2.15
N CYS A 358 -21.92 -15.58 -3.18
CA CYS A 358 -21.83 -14.11 -3.33
C CYS A 358 -23.15 -13.38 -3.04
N THR A 359 -24.11 -14.04 -2.40
CA THR A 359 -25.40 -13.49 -1.96
C THR A 359 -25.65 -13.85 -0.51
N CYS A 360 -26.56 -13.15 0.16
CA CYS A 360 -26.93 -13.50 1.53
C CYS A 360 -27.38 -14.97 1.61
N PRO A 361 -26.77 -15.82 2.46
CA PRO A 361 -27.30 -17.15 2.72
C PRO A 361 -28.68 -17.09 3.43
N PRO A 362 -29.38 -18.22 3.54
CA PRO A 362 -30.60 -18.33 4.34
C PRO A 362 -30.40 -17.91 5.81
N MET A 363 -31.45 -17.46 6.49
CA MET A 363 -31.38 -16.96 7.88
C MET A 363 -30.87 -18.01 8.87
N GLU A 364 -31.09 -19.29 8.58
CA GLU A 364 -30.64 -20.44 9.36
C GLU A 364 -29.10 -20.48 9.46
N ALA A 365 -28.38 -19.97 8.45
CA ALA A 365 -26.92 -19.89 8.47
C ALA A 365 -26.38 -18.85 9.48
N TYR A 366 -27.24 -17.96 9.98
CA TYR A 366 -26.89 -16.93 10.96
C TYR A 366 -27.30 -17.32 12.39
N GLU A 367 -27.95 -18.46 12.60
CA GLU A 367 -28.29 -18.92 13.94
C GLU A 367 -27.04 -19.13 14.77
N SER A 368 -26.99 -18.46 15.93
CA SER A 368 -25.86 -18.54 16.84
C SER A 368 -25.70 -19.98 17.34
N PRO A 369 -24.47 -20.55 17.34
CA PRO A 369 -24.21 -21.83 17.99
C PRO A 369 -24.40 -21.79 19.51
N PHE A 370 -24.66 -20.59 20.08
CA PHE A 370 -25.00 -20.37 21.49
C PHE A 370 -26.51 -20.29 21.76
N SER A 371 -27.36 -20.44 20.74
CA SER A 371 -28.78 -20.70 21.00
C SER A 371 -28.88 -22.06 21.68
N GLU A 372 -29.28 -22.06 22.95
CA GLU A 372 -29.59 -23.29 23.67
C GLU A 372 -30.46 -24.18 22.79
N GLN A 373 -30.10 -25.46 22.69
CA GLN A 373 -31.04 -26.49 22.24
C GLN A 373 -32.37 -26.18 22.92
N LYS A 374 -33.40 -25.83 22.12
CA LYS A 374 -34.77 -25.73 22.62
C LYS A 374 -34.97 -26.96 23.50
N ARG A 375 -35.13 -26.76 24.81
CA ARG A 375 -35.53 -27.82 25.72
C ARG A 375 -36.70 -28.50 25.02
N ALA A 376 -36.54 -29.78 24.69
CA ALA A 376 -37.66 -30.60 24.27
C ALA A 376 -38.62 -30.63 25.47
N SER A 377 -39.57 -29.71 25.51
CA SER A 377 -40.71 -29.76 26.40
C SER A 377 -41.78 -30.57 25.69
N SER A 378 -41.90 -31.82 26.16
CA SER A 378 -43.11 -32.66 26.26
C SER A 378 -44.20 -32.50 25.22
#